data_AF-A0A814J9P4-F1
#
_entry.id   AF-A0A814J9P4-F1
#
_cell.length_a   1.000
_cell.length_b   1.000
_cell.length_c   1.000
_cell.angle_alpha   90.00
_cell.angle_beta   90.00
_cell.angle_gamma   90.00
#
_symmetry.space_group_name_H-M   'P 1'
#
loop_
_entity.id
_entity.type
_entity.pdbx_description
1 polymer ?
#
loop_
_entity_poly.entity_id
_entity_poly.type
_entity_poly.pdbx_seq_one_letter_code
_entity_poly.pdbx_strand_id
1 'polypeptide(L)'
;MYGMIKRSCLEKHVIGCYSFYVADVPGIVPGASKQDQGLGSQFLRHIERCLALLLIIDMSVERPWEQYDLLMNELHDYKMDLTKKPITVIGNKMDDPDAKRQFDQTRQYIPYPLLPISTIEKINIDKLMLYLRKQYDELITDEWRERIK
;
A
#
# COMPACT_ATOMS: atom_id res chain seq x y z
N MET A 1 22.10 -7.05 -28.83
CA MET A 1 21.98 -8.21 -27.91
C MET A 1 21.78 -7.66 -26.51
N TYR A 2 20.56 -7.19 -26.21
CA TYR A 2 20.27 -6.32 -25.06
C TYR A 2 19.89 -7.16 -23.84
N GLY A 3 20.66 -6.97 -22.76
CA GLY A 3 20.49 -7.63 -21.48
C GLY A 3 19.40 -7.01 -20.61
N MET A 4 18.64 -7.90 -19.98
CA MET A 4 18.16 -7.87 -18.59
C MET A 4 17.61 -6.54 -18.03
N ILE A 5 16.29 -6.40 -18.05
CA ILE A 5 15.55 -5.71 -16.97
C ILE A 5 15.10 -6.80 -15.99
N LYS A 6 15.73 -6.86 -14.82
CA LYS A 6 15.30 -7.68 -13.68
C LYS A 6 14.02 -7.11 -13.08
N ARG A 7 13.10 -8.02 -12.74
CA ARG A 7 11.85 -7.85 -11.99
C ARG A 7 12.08 -7.02 -10.71
N SER A 8 11.21 -6.05 -10.48
CA SER A 8 10.95 -5.46 -9.15
C SER A 8 9.44 -5.63 -8.93
N CYS A 9 9.09 -6.74 -8.27
CA CYS A 9 7.77 -7.33 -7.98
C CYS A 9 6.52 -6.54 -8.42
N LEU A 10 6.08 -6.73 -9.66
CA LEU A 10 4.69 -6.50 -10.06
C LEU A 10 4.00 -7.86 -10.13
N GLU A 11 3.10 -8.15 -9.21
CA GLU A 11 2.32 -9.38 -9.22
C GLU A 11 0.95 -9.13 -9.86
N LYS A 12 0.68 -9.86 -10.95
CA LYS A 12 -0.62 -9.85 -11.63
C LYS A 12 -1.59 -10.68 -10.80
N HIS A 13 -2.52 -10.02 -10.11
CA HIS A 13 -3.62 -10.69 -9.45
C HIS A 13 -4.83 -10.74 -10.38
N VAL A 14 -5.40 -11.93 -10.55
CA VAL A 14 -6.57 -12.17 -11.41
C VAL A 14 -7.78 -12.47 -10.54
N ILE A 15 -8.86 -11.69 -10.68
CA ILE A 15 -10.17 -11.96 -10.08
C ILE A 15 -11.16 -12.09 -11.23
N GLY A 16 -11.59 -13.32 -11.54
CA GLY A 16 -12.44 -13.60 -12.69
C GLY A 16 -11.75 -13.23 -14.02
N CYS A 17 -12.38 -12.38 -14.83
CA CYS A 17 -11.89 -11.97 -16.16
C CYS A 17 -10.87 -10.80 -16.13
N TYR A 18 -10.52 -10.30 -14.95
CA TYR A 18 -9.82 -9.02 -14.81
C TYR A 18 -8.55 -9.16 -13.99
N SER A 19 -7.54 -8.37 -14.33
CA SER A 19 -6.27 -8.37 -13.63
C SER A 19 -5.80 -6.97 -13.30
N PHE A 20 -5.31 -6.79 -12.08
CA PHE A 20 -4.56 -5.60 -11.68
C PHE A 20 -3.17 -6.00 -11.19
N TYR A 21 -2.27 -5.04 -11.18
CA TYR A 21 -0.89 -5.22 -10.72
C TYR A 21 -0.74 -4.63 -9.33
N VAL A 22 -0.18 -5.40 -8.42
CA VAL A 22 0.27 -4.91 -7.12
C VAL A 22 1.79 -4.82 -7.17
N ALA A 23 2.32 -3.66 -6.82
CA ALA A 23 3.76 -3.47 -6.65
C ALA A 23 4.06 -3.51 -5.15
N ASP A 24 4.96 -4.39 -4.74
CA ASP A 24 5.49 -4.32 -3.38
C ASP A 24 6.53 -3.19 -3.30
N VAL A 25 6.40 -2.37 -2.27
CA VAL A 25 7.20 -1.19 -2.02
C VAL A 25 8.03 -1.49 -0.77
N PRO A 26 9.16 -2.23 -0.89
CA PRO A 26 9.99 -2.56 0.25
C PRO A 26 10.54 -1.29 0.91
N GLY A 27 10.15 -1.08 2.16
CA GLY A 27 10.84 -0.17 3.07
C GLY A 27 10.67 1.31 2.74
N ILE A 28 9.59 1.89 3.26
CA ILE A 28 9.73 3.20 3.86
C ILE A 28 10.37 2.94 5.24
N VAL A 29 11.70 2.96 5.27
CA VAL A 29 12.49 2.67 6.48
C VAL A 29 12.87 4.01 7.11
N PRO A 30 12.80 4.15 8.45
CA PRO A 30 13.21 5.37 9.14
C PRO A 30 14.61 5.82 8.70
N GLY A 31 14.69 7.01 8.09
CA GLY A 31 15.96 7.60 7.66
C GLY A 31 16.37 7.33 6.20
N ALA A 32 15.56 6.59 5.43
CA ALA A 32 15.77 6.40 3.99
C ALA A 32 15.74 7.73 3.20
N SER A 33 15.10 8.79 3.72
CA SER A 33 15.15 10.13 3.12
C SER A 33 16.42 10.93 3.46
N LYS A 34 17.16 10.56 4.52
CA LYS A 34 18.30 11.35 5.06
C LYS A 34 19.67 10.79 4.69
N GLN A 35 19.79 9.48 4.56
CA GLN A 35 20.93 8.85 3.93
C GLN A 35 20.51 8.59 2.48
N ASP A 36 21.28 9.01 1.49
CA ASP A 36 21.10 8.74 0.05
C ASP A 36 21.10 7.22 -0.33
N GLN A 37 20.72 6.35 0.60
CA GLN A 37 20.31 4.96 0.44
C GLN A 37 18.77 4.80 0.35
N GLY A 38 18.05 5.90 0.15
CA GLY A 38 16.60 5.88 -0.02
C GLY A 38 16.13 5.07 -1.23
N LEU A 39 14.80 4.94 -1.31
CA LEU A 39 14.06 4.50 -2.48
C LEU A 39 14.55 5.25 -3.73
N GLY A 40 15.52 4.67 -4.47
CA GLY A 40 16.20 5.37 -5.56
C GLY A 40 15.24 5.99 -6.58
N SER A 41 15.71 6.93 -7.41
CA SER A 41 14.89 7.64 -8.41
C SER A 41 14.05 6.71 -9.32
N GLN A 42 14.53 5.49 -9.54
CA GLN A 42 13.83 4.45 -10.29
C GLN A 42 12.62 3.89 -9.53
N PHE A 43 12.68 3.77 -8.20
CA PHE A 43 11.59 3.29 -7.36
C PHE A 43 10.45 4.29 -7.23
N LEU A 44 10.77 5.56 -7.04
CA LEU A 44 9.77 6.64 -6.98
C LEU A 44 8.96 6.74 -8.28
N ARG A 45 9.61 6.49 -9.43
CA ARG A 45 8.93 6.42 -10.72
C ARG A 45 7.88 5.30 -10.79
N HIS A 46 8.02 4.23 -10.00
CA HIS A 46 7.00 3.17 -9.92
C HIS A 46 5.80 3.62 -9.08
N ILE A 47 6.03 4.25 -7.92
CA ILE A 47 4.95 4.79 -7.07
C ILE A 47 4.15 5.88 -7.79
N GLU A 48 4.82 6.73 -8.58
CA GLU A 48 4.16 7.74 -9.41
C GLU A 48 3.18 7.12 -10.42
N ARG A 49 3.46 5.89 -10.87
CA ARG A 49 2.62 5.06 -11.74
C ARG A 49 1.66 4.16 -10.96
N CYS A 50 1.50 4.31 -9.66
CA CYS A 50 0.42 3.64 -8.93
C CYS A 50 -0.83 4.51 -8.97
N LEU A 51 -2.00 3.90 -9.16
CA LEU A 51 -3.29 4.60 -9.10
C LEU A 51 -3.67 4.99 -7.66
N ALA A 52 -3.33 4.12 -6.71
CA ALA A 52 -3.63 4.25 -5.29
C ALA A 52 -2.47 3.71 -4.46
N LEU A 53 -2.45 4.03 -3.17
CA LEU A 53 -1.47 3.57 -2.20
C LEU A 53 -2.15 2.72 -1.11
N LEU A 54 -1.47 1.66 -0.70
CA LEU A 54 -1.88 0.79 0.39
C LEU A 54 -0.85 0.88 1.51
N LEU A 55 -1.28 1.33 2.68
CA LEU A 55 -0.44 1.40 3.88
C LEU A 55 -0.77 0.20 4.76
N ILE A 56 0.19 -0.70 4.95
CA ILE A 56 0.02 -1.88 5.79
C ILE A 56 0.57 -1.56 7.18
N ILE A 57 -0.27 -1.75 8.19
CA ILE A 57 0.03 -1.48 9.60
C ILE A 57 -0.15 -2.77 10.38
N ASP A 58 0.73 -3.03 11.33
CA ASP A 58 0.68 -4.18 12.20
C ASP A 58 -0.27 -3.92 13.38
N MET A 59 -1.36 -4.66 13.47
CA MET A 59 -2.32 -4.57 14.59
C MET A 59 -1.94 -5.50 15.75
N SER A 60 -0.72 -6.04 15.83
CA SER A 60 -0.27 -6.75 17.04
C SER A 60 0.55 -5.86 18.00
N VAL A 61 0.83 -4.60 17.65
CA VAL A 61 1.70 -3.71 18.43
C VAL A 61 0.89 -2.74 19.28
N GLU A 62 1.36 -2.41 20.48
CA GLU A 62 0.58 -1.59 21.44
C GLU A 62 0.04 -0.26 20.86
N ARG A 63 0.76 0.35 19.91
CA ARG A 63 0.40 1.64 19.30
C ARG A 63 0.53 1.63 17.77
N PRO A 64 -0.40 1.01 17.02
CA PRO A 64 -0.28 0.91 15.56
C PRO A 64 -0.40 2.26 14.84
N TRP A 65 -1.08 3.23 15.45
CA TRP A 65 -1.18 4.59 14.93
C TRP A 65 0.18 5.30 14.84
N GLU A 66 1.17 4.94 15.67
CA GLU A 66 2.52 5.50 15.54
C GLU A 66 3.22 4.99 14.26
N GLN A 67 2.92 3.76 13.82
CA GLN A 67 3.41 3.25 12.53
C GLN A 67 2.75 3.99 11.36
N TYR A 68 1.46 4.32 11.47
CA TYR A 68 0.78 5.16 10.49
C TYR A 68 1.45 6.52 10.35
N ASP A 69 1.69 7.20 11.47
CA ASP A 69 2.32 8.53 11.48
C ASP A 69 3.70 8.49 10.86
N LEU A 70 4.50 7.47 11.18
CA LEU A 70 5.81 7.24 10.58
C LEU A 70 5.72 7.13 9.06
N LEU A 71 4.88 6.22 8.55
CA LEU A 71 4.70 6.00 7.11
C LEU A 71 4.19 7.26 6.39
N MET A 72 3.27 7.99 7.00
CA MET A 72 2.73 9.22 6.44
C MET A 72 3.76 10.35 6.42
N ASN A 73 4.54 10.51 7.48
CA ASN A 73 5.61 11.51 7.53
C ASN A 73 6.66 11.22 6.46
N GLU A 74 7.05 9.96 6.30
CA GLU A 74 7.99 9.58 5.25
C GLU A 74 7.42 9.84 3.85
N LEU A 75 6.14 9.51 3.61
CA LEU A 75 5.45 9.84 2.35
C LEU A 75 5.44 11.35 2.06
N HIS A 76 5.22 12.19 3.08
CA HIS A 76 5.29 13.64 2.95
C HIS A 76 6.71 14.12 2.62
N ASP A 77 7.73 13.55 3.26
CA ASP A 77 9.13 13.89 3.03
C ASP A 77 9.59 13.59 1.60
N TYR A 78 9.03 12.56 0.96
CA TYR A 78 9.40 12.22 -0.42
C TYR A 78 8.86 13.19 -1.46
N LYS A 79 7.53 13.41 -1.52
CA LYS A 79 6.86 14.41 -2.41
C LYS A 79 5.41 14.66 -1.98
N MET A 80 4.99 15.92 -1.94
CA MET A 80 3.59 16.32 -1.68
C MET A 80 2.55 15.73 -2.64
N ASP A 81 2.92 15.31 -3.86
CA ASP A 81 1.95 14.79 -4.83
C ASP A 81 1.56 13.33 -4.58
N LEU A 82 2.36 12.57 -3.80
CA LEU A 82 2.04 11.18 -3.51
C LEU A 82 0.86 11.05 -2.54
N THR A 83 0.75 11.97 -1.58
CA THR A 83 -0.36 11.99 -0.61
C THR A 83 -1.68 12.45 -1.22
N LYS A 84 -1.67 12.99 -2.45
CA LYS A 84 -2.89 13.29 -3.22
C LYS A 84 -3.53 12.04 -3.83
N LYS A 85 -2.79 10.94 -3.94
CA LYS A 85 -3.34 9.68 -4.44
C LYS A 85 -4.31 9.10 -3.40
N PRO A 86 -5.34 8.36 -3.80
CA PRO A 86 -6.18 7.61 -2.88
C PRO A 86 -5.33 6.69 -1.99
N ILE A 87 -5.48 6.82 -0.67
CA ILE A 87 -4.81 6.01 0.33
C ILE A 87 -5.83 5.09 1.00
N THR A 88 -5.50 3.81 1.11
CA THR A 88 -6.22 2.85 1.97
C THR A 88 -5.24 2.25 2.97
N VAL A 89 -5.65 2.16 4.23
CA VAL A 89 -4.88 1.55 5.30
C VAL A 89 -5.37 0.12 5.53
N ILE A 90 -4.44 -0.80 5.71
CA ILE A 90 -4.67 -2.21 5.94
C ILE A 90 -4.13 -2.53 7.32
N GLY A 91 -5.01 -2.86 8.26
CA GLY A 91 -4.62 -3.40 9.56
C GLY A 91 -4.38 -4.89 9.44
N ASN A 92 -3.13 -5.30 9.40
CA ASN A 92 -2.71 -6.70 9.31
C ASN A 92 -2.55 -7.33 10.71
N LYS A 93 -2.40 -8.66 10.76
CA LYS A 93 -2.27 -9.47 12.00
C LYS A 93 -3.49 -9.42 12.92
N MET A 94 -4.69 -9.39 12.33
CA MET A 94 -5.95 -9.45 13.11
C MET A 94 -6.20 -10.79 13.82
N ASP A 95 -5.30 -11.76 13.67
CA ASP A 95 -5.24 -13.00 14.45
C ASP A 95 -4.69 -12.81 15.87
N ASP A 96 -4.03 -11.67 16.16
CA ASP A 96 -3.53 -11.38 17.50
C ASP A 96 -4.70 -11.05 18.48
N PRO A 97 -4.66 -11.55 19.73
CA PRO A 97 -5.72 -11.31 20.72
C PRO A 97 -6.00 -9.83 20.99
N ASP A 98 -4.97 -8.98 20.94
CA ASP A 98 -5.08 -7.56 21.20
C ASP A 98 -5.43 -6.75 19.95
N ALA A 99 -5.37 -7.35 18.76
CA ALA A 99 -5.54 -6.65 17.49
C ALA A 99 -6.89 -5.96 17.35
N LYS A 100 -7.96 -6.56 17.89
CA LYS A 100 -9.29 -5.93 17.84
C LYS A 100 -9.31 -4.60 18.61
N ARG A 101 -8.74 -4.58 19.81
CA ARG A 101 -8.65 -3.36 20.65
C ARG A 101 -7.82 -2.29 19.95
N GLN A 102 -6.66 -2.69 19.44
CA GLN A 102 -5.73 -1.79 18.75
C GLN A 102 -6.31 -1.26 17.44
N PHE A 103 -7.06 -2.08 16.70
CA PHE A 103 -7.77 -1.68 15.48
C PHE A 103 -8.83 -0.61 15.78
N ASP A 104 -9.64 -0.79 16.82
CA ASP A 104 -10.68 0.17 17.19
C ASP A 104 -10.08 1.53 17.59
N GLN A 105 -8.96 1.52 18.31
CA GLN A 105 -8.21 2.75 18.64
C GLN A 105 -7.63 3.41 17.38
N THR A 106 -6.97 2.63 16.54
CA THR A 106 -6.36 3.11 15.28
C THR A 106 -7.42 3.68 14.34
N ARG A 107 -8.62 3.08 14.29
CA ARG A 107 -9.72 3.55 13.44
C ARG A 107 -10.20 4.95 13.80
N GLN A 108 -10.12 5.34 15.08
CA GLN A 108 -10.49 6.69 15.53
C GLN A 108 -9.43 7.74 15.14
N TYR A 109 -8.20 7.30 14.93
CA TYR A 109 -7.05 8.15 14.63
C TYR A 109 -6.86 8.37 13.12
N ILE A 110 -7.16 7.36 12.30
CA ILE A 110 -6.88 7.38 10.87
C ILE A 110 -8.06 7.95 10.06
N PRO A 111 -7.85 8.97 9.21
CA PRO A 111 -8.91 9.57 8.39
C PRO A 111 -9.22 8.77 7.10
N TYR A 112 -8.42 7.76 6.79
CA TYR A 112 -8.54 6.93 5.59
C TYR A 112 -9.32 5.63 5.85
N PRO A 113 -9.83 4.97 4.80
CA PRO A 113 -10.39 3.63 4.92
C PRO A 113 -9.38 2.67 5.57
N LEU A 114 -9.77 2.06 6.68
CA LEU A 114 -9.00 1.06 7.41
C LEU A 114 -9.68 -0.32 7.28
N LEU A 115 -8.98 -1.29 6.68
CA LEU A 115 -9.47 -2.65 6.44
C LEU A 115 -8.71 -3.67 7.31
N PRO A 116 -9.40 -4.49 8.13
CA PRO A 116 -8.77 -5.51 8.95
C PRO A 116 -8.52 -6.79 8.13
N ILE A 117 -7.29 -7.30 8.13
CA ILE A 117 -6.93 -8.60 7.52
C ILE A 117 -6.04 -9.44 8.45
N SER A 118 -6.01 -10.74 8.21
CA SER A 118 -4.90 -11.59 8.67
C SER A 118 -4.38 -12.36 7.47
N THR A 119 -3.11 -12.17 7.14
CA THR A 119 -2.47 -12.93 6.05
C THR A 119 -2.27 -14.40 6.44
N ILE A 120 -2.00 -14.68 7.73
CA ILE A 120 -1.76 -16.04 8.24
C ILE A 120 -3.05 -16.84 8.23
N GLU A 121 -4.09 -16.31 8.88
CA GLU A 121 -5.41 -16.96 9.00
C GLU A 121 -6.29 -16.73 7.76
N LYS A 122 -5.77 -16.01 6.75
CA LYS A 122 -6.49 -15.63 5.52
C LYS A 122 -7.82 -14.93 5.77
N ILE A 123 -7.91 -14.16 6.86
CA ILE A 123 -9.12 -13.43 7.24
C ILE A 123 -9.27 -12.20 6.35
N ASN A 124 -10.48 -12.01 5.81
CA ASN A 124 -10.90 -10.85 5.00
C ASN A 124 -10.09 -10.59 3.72
N ILE A 125 -9.24 -11.53 3.27
CA ILE A 125 -8.45 -11.37 2.04
C ILE A 125 -9.36 -11.16 0.82
N ASP A 126 -10.42 -11.95 0.67
CA ASP A 126 -11.36 -11.79 -0.46
C ASP A 126 -12.06 -10.42 -0.45
N LYS A 127 -12.40 -9.93 0.75
CA LYS A 127 -13.01 -8.59 0.89
C LYS A 127 -12.03 -7.50 0.52
N LEU A 128 -10.77 -7.61 0.91
CA LEU A 128 -9.71 -6.71 0.48
C LEU A 128 -9.58 -6.74 -1.05
N MET A 129 -9.53 -7.92 -1.66
CA MET A 129 -9.40 -8.06 -3.11
C MET A 129 -10.58 -7.45 -3.87
N LEU A 130 -11.82 -7.64 -3.37
CA LEU A 130 -13.01 -7.00 -3.93
C LEU A 130 -12.99 -5.47 -3.77
N TYR A 131 -12.54 -4.98 -2.62
CA TYR A 131 -12.38 -3.55 -2.37
C TYR A 131 -11.36 -2.91 -3.32
N LEU A 132 -10.17 -3.52 -3.45
CA LEU A 132 -9.11 -3.07 -4.34
C LEU A 132 -9.59 -3.06 -5.80
N ARG A 133 -10.38 -4.07 -6.19
CA ARG A 133 -10.97 -4.12 -7.52
C ARG A 133 -11.92 -2.96 -7.77
N LYS A 134 -12.84 -2.70 -6.84
CA LYS A 134 -13.79 -1.59 -6.95
C LYS A 134 -13.04 -0.25 -7.09
N GLN A 135 -12.02 -0.03 -6.25
CA GLN A 135 -11.19 1.16 -6.33
C GLN A 135 -10.44 1.27 -7.66
N TYR A 136 -9.88 0.17 -8.17
CA TYR A 136 -9.22 0.16 -9.47
C TYR A 136 -10.18 0.57 -10.60
N ASP A 137 -11.39 0.00 -10.63
CA ASP A 137 -12.39 0.30 -11.66
C ASP A 137 -12.87 1.76 -11.61
N GLU A 138 -12.91 2.37 -10.42
CA GLU A 138 -13.27 3.79 -10.23
C GLU A 138 -12.15 4.74 -10.65
N LEU A 139 -10.89 4.34 -10.49
CA LEU A 139 -9.71 5.20 -10.71
C LEU A 139 -9.10 5.06 -12.11
N ILE A 140 -9.29 3.92 -12.77
CA ILE A 140 -8.70 3.68 -14.08
C ILE A 140 -9.43 4.48 -15.16
N THR A 141 -8.71 5.35 -15.87
CA THR A 141 -9.23 6.08 -17.04
C THR A 141 -8.60 5.54 -18.33
N ASP A 142 -9.20 5.82 -19.48
CA ASP A 142 -8.64 5.41 -20.78
C ASP A 142 -7.28 6.08 -21.05
N GLU A 143 -7.14 7.35 -20.68
CA GLU A 143 -5.84 8.06 -20.68
C GLU A 143 -4.80 7.32 -19.82
N TRP A 144 -5.21 6.83 -18.64
CA TRP A 144 -4.32 6.10 -17.76
C TRP A 144 -3.90 4.76 -18.38
N ARG A 145 -4.81 4.06 -19.06
CA ARG A 145 -4.51 2.81 -19.78
C ARG A 145 -3.50 3.01 -20.90
N GLU A 146 -3.53 4.16 -21.57
CA GLU A 146 -2.56 4.49 -22.61
C GLU A 146 -1.15 4.76 -22.04
N ARG A 147 -1.05 5.31 -20.82
CA ARG A 147 0.23 5.57 -20.15
C ARG A 147 0.99 4.31 -19.67
N ILE A 148 0.32 3.15 -19.66
CA ILE A 148 0.92 1.87 -19.23
C ILE A 148 1.26 0.95 -20.42
N LYS A 149 0.78 1.26 -21.63
CA LYS A 149 1.22 0.58 -22.86
C LYS A 149 2.66 0.98 -23.19
#